data_AF-A0A875RZN4-F1
#
_entry.id   AF-A0A875RZN4-F1
#
_cell.length_a   1.000
_cell.length_b   1.000
_cell.length_c   1.000
_cell.angle_alpha   90.00
_cell.angle_beta   90.00
_cell.angle_gamma   90.00
#
_symmetry.space_group_name_H-M   'P 1'
#
loop_
_entity.id
_entity.type
_entity.pdbx_description
1 polymer ?
#
loop_
_entity_poly.entity_id
_entity_poly.type
_entity_poly.pdbx_seq_one_letter_code
_entity_poly.pdbx_strand_id
1 'polypeptide(L)'
;MNTVSLIASRLSVDQQKSIASNLVDSFTKDDSLDASAESAYITTFCDLVKIIPQIRSDYYHPILKYCLTRLEKDSFHQSFIQLSELFEDLRFPEALLAYITDQLLFYAISNKRLFTESIRKLILADEAAQGSLEITKKEIQIYLRFLEWFFMTNRTFTIKYSDHKIDKICFLYLSIDDTAIAQSASRTLKWRNESICGDKVMVHFLWEMIFLMLKTKESSLISFAYIFWLRFFNYFGVDRLRDQSSEFQKLMSSANYWECLRNGLISFVHEQRKFSLVLVQLSVQSLSVDLSLFVMKWDVKHREKYLLSWKIFFTLYEILGIDTSMNQVEAASNDLVRILSPESNIPVSFALAILSVGFRAPTDRVKRFALELAYSLPEPSLRLFKYDFSFLTGMFLPFAMSASFFTVQKVNDVEFECAYGDRISAFVCKCVESIDDQKSQSELVCSVLKLLVSSEASYQPARVYVAYGLLRGLQKLNIRCITVDMLDLLYSLFQNHAESAIWQKMLQTLHLKMLLHLDTKSINLPTLLTIIGSHIKFNGFEIYSENEEFFLDWQRITSQMMYSSFINQMRPANLSFLRSLF
;
A
#
# COMPACT_ATOMS: atom_id res chain seq x y z
N MET A 1 55.42 -5.60 -18.72
CA MET A 1 56.06 -4.31 -19.08
C MET A 1 55.71 -4.02 -20.52
N ASN A 2 54.88 -3.02 -20.78
CA ASN A 2 54.47 -2.64 -22.14
C ASN A 2 55.66 -2.00 -22.88
N THR A 3 55.79 -2.26 -24.17
CA THR A 3 56.88 -1.73 -25.03
C THR A 3 57.00 -0.21 -24.93
N VAL A 4 55.87 0.47 -24.71
CA VAL A 4 55.81 1.94 -24.54
C VAL A 4 56.42 2.40 -23.22
N SER A 5 56.29 1.65 -22.11
CA SER A 5 56.91 2.04 -20.83
C SER A 5 58.44 2.00 -20.91
N LEU A 6 58.98 1.04 -21.68
CA LEU A 6 60.41 0.91 -21.93
C LEU A 6 60.93 2.06 -22.81
N ILE A 7 60.18 2.43 -23.85
CA ILE A 7 60.54 3.56 -24.73
C ILE A 7 60.43 4.90 -23.99
N ALA A 8 59.34 5.12 -23.26
CA ALA A 8 59.10 6.33 -22.48
C ALA A 8 60.24 6.59 -21.49
N SER A 9 60.72 5.55 -20.79
CA SER A 9 61.82 5.67 -19.81
C SER A 9 63.16 6.20 -20.39
N ARG A 10 63.32 6.18 -21.72
CA ARG A 10 64.53 6.64 -22.43
C ARG A 10 64.37 7.99 -23.13
N LEU A 11 63.20 8.61 -23.08
CA LEU A 11 62.90 9.89 -23.72
C LEU A 11 63.03 11.06 -22.75
N SER A 12 63.32 12.26 -23.26
CA SER A 12 63.31 13.47 -22.44
C SER A 12 61.89 13.84 -22.01
N VAL A 13 61.74 14.59 -20.90
CA VAL A 13 60.43 15.02 -20.39
C VAL A 13 59.63 15.80 -21.45
N ASP A 14 60.28 16.61 -22.28
CA ASP A 14 59.63 17.35 -23.36
C ASP A 14 59.12 16.45 -24.49
N GLN A 15 59.90 15.41 -24.85
CA GLN A 15 59.48 14.41 -25.83
C GLN A 15 58.30 13.59 -25.30
N GLN A 16 58.33 13.22 -24.02
CA GLN A 16 57.22 12.50 -23.39
C GLN A 16 55.95 13.37 -23.32
N LYS A 17 56.08 14.67 -23.00
CA LYS A 17 54.97 15.64 -23.03
C LYS A 17 54.36 15.76 -24.42
N SER A 18 55.20 15.83 -25.46
CA SER A 18 54.74 15.88 -26.86
C SER A 18 53.98 14.61 -27.25
N ILE A 19 54.46 13.43 -26.84
CA ILE A 19 53.75 12.16 -27.09
C ILE A 19 52.41 12.12 -26.35
N ALA A 20 52.35 12.56 -25.09
CA ALA A 20 51.10 12.64 -24.34
C ALA A 20 50.09 13.57 -25.03
N SER A 21 50.53 14.75 -25.51
CA SER A 21 49.69 15.69 -26.24
C SER A 21 49.16 15.08 -27.54
N ASN A 22 50.01 14.38 -28.30
CA ASN A 22 49.61 13.73 -29.55
C ASN A 22 48.61 12.59 -29.31
N LEU A 23 48.79 11.81 -28.24
CA LEU A 23 47.84 10.74 -27.86
C LEU A 23 46.49 11.32 -27.49
N VAL A 24 46.47 12.36 -26.63
CA VAL A 24 45.23 13.05 -26.24
C VAL A 24 44.56 13.65 -27.47
N ASP A 25 45.29 14.37 -28.32
CA ASP A 25 44.72 14.92 -29.55
C ASP A 25 44.15 13.83 -30.47
N SER A 26 44.82 12.67 -30.55
CA SER A 26 44.37 11.55 -31.38
C SER A 26 43.01 11.04 -30.92
N PHE A 27 42.82 10.74 -29.63
CA PHE A 27 41.52 10.22 -29.17
C PHE A 27 40.48 11.30 -28.86
N THR A 28 40.85 12.58 -28.71
CA THR A 28 39.89 13.66 -28.41
C THR A 28 39.37 14.42 -29.62
N LYS A 29 40.11 14.46 -30.73
CA LYS A 29 39.73 15.22 -31.94
C LYS A 29 39.29 14.35 -33.11
N ASP A 30 39.65 13.07 -33.13
CA ASP A 30 39.30 12.15 -34.21
C ASP A 30 38.07 11.30 -33.85
N ASP A 31 36.90 11.77 -34.30
CA ASP A 31 35.63 11.03 -34.12
C ASP A 31 35.50 9.79 -35.02
N SER A 32 36.45 9.56 -35.94
CA SER A 32 36.44 8.44 -36.88
C SER A 32 37.22 7.22 -36.41
N LEU A 33 37.90 7.31 -35.27
CA LEU A 33 38.64 6.18 -34.69
C LEU A 33 37.72 5.01 -34.33
N ASP A 34 38.19 3.80 -34.63
CA ASP A 34 37.54 2.60 -34.13
C ASP A 34 37.74 2.47 -32.60
N ALA A 35 36.80 1.78 -31.94
CA ALA A 35 36.82 1.64 -30.48
C ALA A 35 38.07 0.91 -29.94
N SER A 36 38.72 0.07 -30.75
CA SER A 36 39.91 -0.69 -30.36
C SER A 36 41.16 0.19 -30.36
N ALA A 37 41.32 1.02 -31.39
CA ALA A 37 42.40 1.99 -31.53
C ALA A 37 42.29 3.08 -30.46
N GLU A 38 41.08 3.59 -30.23
CA GLU A 38 40.80 4.59 -29.20
C GLU A 38 41.11 4.03 -27.79
N SER A 39 40.70 2.80 -27.48
CA SER A 39 41.07 2.13 -26.23
C SER A 39 42.58 1.92 -26.08
N ALA A 40 43.28 1.52 -27.16
CA ALA A 40 44.73 1.36 -27.14
C ALA A 40 45.46 2.69 -26.88
N TYR A 41 45.01 3.80 -27.47
CA TYR A 41 45.57 5.12 -27.20
C TYR A 41 45.36 5.56 -25.76
N ILE A 42 44.18 5.32 -25.19
CA ILE A 42 43.88 5.65 -23.79
C ILE A 42 44.73 4.81 -22.83
N THR A 43 44.83 3.49 -23.05
CA THR A 43 45.69 2.63 -22.23
C THR A 43 47.15 3.08 -22.31
N THR A 44 47.63 3.42 -23.52
CA THR A 44 48.99 3.92 -23.73
C THR A 44 49.23 5.26 -23.03
N PHE A 45 48.26 6.17 -23.07
CA PHE A 45 48.29 7.43 -22.34
C PHE A 45 48.33 7.20 -20.82
N CYS A 46 47.48 6.32 -20.29
CA CYS A 46 47.46 5.98 -18.87
C CYS A 46 48.81 5.42 -18.38
N ASP A 47 49.42 4.53 -19.16
CA ASP A 47 50.75 3.99 -18.86
C ASP A 47 51.83 5.09 -18.86
N LEU A 48 51.76 6.04 -19.79
CA LEU A 48 52.69 7.16 -19.88
C LEU A 48 52.56 8.12 -18.67
N VAL A 49 51.34 8.47 -18.27
CA VAL A 49 51.09 9.35 -17.11
C VAL A 49 51.51 8.69 -15.79
N LYS A 50 51.39 7.36 -15.67
CA LYS A 50 51.92 6.63 -14.50
C LYS A 50 53.44 6.76 -14.37
N ILE A 51 54.16 6.90 -15.48
CA ILE A 51 55.61 7.11 -15.52
C ILE A 51 55.97 8.58 -15.24
N ILE A 52 55.09 9.51 -15.61
CA ILE A 52 55.32 10.95 -15.51
C ILE A 52 54.15 11.61 -14.77
N PRO A 53 54.08 11.50 -13.43
CA PRO A 53 52.94 12.04 -12.68
C PRO A 53 52.76 13.56 -12.82
N GLN A 54 53.83 14.28 -13.18
CA GLN A 54 53.86 15.74 -13.31
C GLN A 54 52.98 16.29 -14.43
N ILE A 55 52.72 15.51 -15.48
CA ILE A 55 51.86 15.94 -16.60
C ILE A 55 50.38 15.67 -16.34
N ARG A 56 50.04 14.98 -15.25
CA ARG A 56 48.67 14.56 -14.91
C ARG A 56 47.72 15.76 -14.80
N SER A 57 48.13 16.84 -14.12
CA SER A 57 47.29 18.04 -13.97
C SER A 57 46.97 18.70 -15.31
N ASP A 58 47.91 18.71 -16.24
CA ASP A 58 47.82 19.45 -17.50
C ASP A 58 46.75 18.86 -18.42
N TYR A 59 46.49 17.55 -18.31
CA TYR A 59 45.54 16.83 -19.14
C TYR A 59 44.19 16.55 -18.45
N TYR A 60 44.00 16.98 -17.20
CA TYR A 60 42.75 16.76 -16.46
C TYR A 60 41.53 17.31 -17.19
N HIS A 61 41.53 18.61 -17.54
CA HIS A 61 40.39 19.26 -18.19
C HIS A 61 40.08 18.74 -19.60
N PRO A 62 41.08 18.56 -20.50
CA PRO A 62 40.84 17.96 -21.82
C PRO A 62 40.20 16.57 -21.73
N ILE A 63 40.68 15.73 -20.82
CA ILE A 63 40.18 14.36 -20.67
C ILE A 63 38.79 14.35 -20.05
N LEU A 64 38.53 15.21 -19.06
CA LEU A 64 37.19 15.34 -18.49
C LEU A 64 36.20 15.75 -19.58
N LYS A 65 36.53 16.76 -20.38
CA LYS A 65 35.68 17.20 -21.51
C LYS A 65 35.43 16.08 -22.51
N TYR A 66 36.46 15.34 -22.88
CA TYR A 66 36.34 14.18 -23.78
C TYR A 66 35.42 13.10 -23.21
N CYS A 67 35.59 12.75 -21.94
CA CYS A 67 34.75 11.79 -21.24
C CYS A 67 33.28 12.24 -21.25
N LEU A 68 33.01 13.51 -20.96
CA LEU A 68 31.67 14.09 -20.99
C LEU A 68 31.03 14.01 -22.38
N THR A 69 31.77 14.29 -23.45
CA THR A 69 31.25 14.19 -24.83
C THR A 69 31.04 12.76 -25.31
N ARG A 70 31.64 11.76 -24.64
CA ARG A 70 31.56 10.35 -25.04
C ARG A 70 30.65 9.51 -24.13
N LEU A 71 29.93 10.13 -23.18
CA LEU A 71 28.98 9.44 -22.29
C LEU A 71 27.90 8.64 -23.03
N GLU A 72 27.56 9.02 -24.27
CA GLU A 72 26.54 8.36 -25.08
C GLU A 72 26.98 7.07 -25.75
N LYS A 73 28.29 6.77 -25.77
CA LYS A 73 28.84 5.64 -26.53
C LYS A 73 29.22 4.48 -25.59
N ASP A 74 28.39 3.43 -25.57
CA ASP A 74 28.56 2.24 -24.71
C ASP A 74 29.91 1.51 -24.87
N SER A 75 30.58 1.64 -26.02
CA SER A 75 31.85 0.97 -26.32
C SER A 75 33.06 1.50 -25.52
N PHE A 76 32.92 2.63 -24.80
CA PHE A 76 34.04 3.32 -24.14
C PHE A 76 34.12 3.12 -22.62
N HIS A 77 33.20 2.32 -22.08
CA HIS A 77 33.10 1.98 -20.67
C HIS A 77 34.44 1.58 -20.01
N GLN A 78 35.24 0.68 -20.60
CA GLN A 78 36.53 0.29 -19.99
C GLN A 78 37.54 1.45 -19.89
N SER A 79 37.56 2.33 -20.89
CA SER A 79 38.43 3.51 -20.91
C SER A 79 38.07 4.50 -19.79
N PHE A 80 36.78 4.64 -19.45
CA PHE A 80 36.35 5.50 -18.34
C PHE A 80 36.88 5.04 -16.98
N ILE A 81 36.97 3.73 -16.72
CA ILE A 81 37.54 3.22 -15.46
C ILE A 81 39.03 3.51 -15.39
N GLN A 82 39.77 3.21 -16.46
CA GLN A 82 41.22 3.47 -16.50
C GLN A 82 41.53 4.95 -16.25
N LEU A 83 40.77 5.86 -16.86
CA LEU A 83 40.93 7.29 -16.66
C LEU A 83 40.48 7.73 -15.25
N SER A 84 39.40 7.13 -14.72
CA SER A 84 38.92 7.40 -13.36
C SER A 84 39.94 7.02 -12.29
N GLU A 85 40.56 5.83 -12.41
CA GLU A 85 41.66 5.40 -11.54
C GLU A 85 42.90 6.29 -11.74
N LEU A 86 43.22 6.63 -12.99
CA LEU A 86 44.35 7.49 -13.28
C LEU A 86 44.17 8.89 -12.70
N PHE A 87 42.97 9.41 -12.48
CA PHE A 87 42.74 10.78 -11.95
C PHE A 87 41.97 10.81 -10.62
N GLU A 88 41.98 9.71 -9.85
CA GLU A 88 41.25 9.60 -8.57
C GLU A 88 41.62 10.72 -7.59
N ASP A 89 42.92 11.02 -7.43
CA ASP A 89 43.40 12.08 -6.53
C ASP A 89 42.93 13.50 -6.91
N LEU A 90 42.57 13.71 -8.18
CA LEU A 90 42.04 14.98 -8.68
C LEU A 90 40.51 15.02 -8.65
N ARG A 91 39.86 14.04 -8.00
CA ARG A 91 38.40 13.93 -7.88
C ARG A 91 37.68 13.85 -9.22
N PHE A 92 38.34 13.23 -10.21
CA PHE A 92 37.79 13.07 -11.56
C PHE A 92 36.47 12.29 -11.57
N PRO A 93 36.32 11.14 -10.88
CA PRO A 93 35.05 10.45 -10.79
C PRO A 93 33.94 11.34 -10.22
N GLU A 94 34.23 12.13 -9.19
CA GLU A 94 33.26 13.02 -8.56
C GLU A 94 32.85 14.16 -9.49
N ALA A 95 33.76 14.72 -10.27
CA ALA A 95 33.44 15.74 -11.27
C ALA A 95 32.51 15.19 -12.37
N LEU A 96 32.76 13.95 -12.82
CA LEU A 96 31.90 13.27 -13.80
C LEU A 96 30.50 13.02 -13.24
N LEU A 97 30.41 12.49 -12.02
CA LEU A 97 29.14 12.25 -11.35
C LEU A 97 28.39 13.55 -11.04
N ALA A 98 29.09 14.62 -10.65
CA ALA A 98 28.49 15.93 -10.42
C ALA A 98 27.85 16.49 -11.70
N TYR A 99 28.55 16.41 -12.84
CA TYR A 99 27.98 16.82 -14.13
C TYR A 99 26.69 16.06 -14.44
N ILE A 100 26.71 14.73 -14.35
CA ILE A 100 25.53 13.90 -14.63
C ILE A 100 24.39 14.25 -13.65
N THR A 101 24.71 14.40 -12.38
CA THR A 101 23.76 14.76 -11.32
C THR A 101 23.08 16.10 -11.64
N ASP A 102 23.83 17.08 -12.13
CA ASP A 102 23.29 18.39 -12.49
C ASP A 102 22.44 18.34 -13.78
N GLN A 103 22.80 17.51 -14.76
CA GLN A 103 21.94 17.25 -15.94
C GLN A 103 20.61 16.59 -15.55
N LEU A 104 20.66 15.57 -14.69
CA LEU A 104 19.48 14.91 -14.15
C LEU A 104 18.61 15.89 -13.35
N LEU A 105 19.22 16.75 -12.54
CA LEU A 105 18.52 17.77 -11.77
C LEU A 105 17.83 18.77 -12.68
N PHE A 106 18.54 19.29 -13.68
CA PHE A 106 18.04 20.26 -14.63
C PHE A 106 16.80 19.74 -15.38
N TYR A 107 16.85 18.49 -15.85
CA TYR A 107 15.71 17.86 -16.51
C TYR A 107 14.51 17.73 -15.58
N ALA A 108 14.72 17.34 -14.32
CA ALA A 108 13.65 17.17 -13.34
C ALA A 108 12.98 18.51 -12.97
N ILE A 109 13.76 19.58 -12.83
CA ILE A 109 13.25 20.94 -12.58
C ILE A 109 12.48 21.47 -13.80
N SER A 110 12.96 21.19 -15.01
CA SER A 110 12.31 21.64 -16.25
C SER A 110 11.02 20.89 -16.55
N ASN A 111 10.94 19.60 -16.18
CA ASN A 111 9.82 18.72 -16.50
C ASN A 111 9.00 18.31 -15.27
N LYS A 112 8.68 19.27 -14.38
CA LYS A 112 8.03 19.00 -13.07
C LYS A 112 6.77 18.14 -13.14
N ARG A 113 6.01 18.22 -14.24
CA ARG A 113 4.74 17.49 -14.43
C ARG A 113 4.93 15.98 -14.63
N LEU A 114 6.13 15.54 -15.00
CA LEU A 114 6.43 14.12 -15.21
C LEU A 114 6.69 13.37 -13.90
N PHE A 115 6.79 14.06 -12.77
CA PHE A 115 7.17 13.47 -11.48
C PHE A 115 6.03 13.58 -10.46
N THR A 116 5.97 12.62 -9.54
CA THR A 116 5.02 12.66 -8.42
C THR A 116 5.29 13.89 -7.54
N GLU A 117 4.26 14.72 -7.33
CA GLU A 117 4.40 16.02 -6.66
C GLU A 117 4.95 15.91 -5.23
N SER A 118 4.49 14.93 -4.46
CA SER A 118 4.90 14.76 -3.06
C SER A 118 6.39 14.40 -2.93
N ILE A 119 6.88 13.51 -3.79
CA ILE A 119 8.30 13.12 -3.85
C ILE A 119 9.15 14.29 -4.35
N ARG A 120 8.68 15.00 -5.38
CA ARG A 120 9.36 16.19 -5.91
C ARG A 120 9.54 17.27 -4.85
N LYS A 121 8.49 17.57 -4.05
CA LYS A 121 8.56 18.58 -2.98
C LYS A 121 9.57 18.22 -1.90
N LEU A 122 9.70 16.93 -1.57
CA LEU A 122 10.66 16.45 -0.58
C LEU A 122 12.12 16.63 -1.05
N ILE A 123 12.37 16.45 -2.35
CA ILE A 123 13.74 16.42 -2.90
C ILE A 123 14.19 17.77 -3.46
N LEU A 124 13.30 18.52 -4.13
CA LEU A 124 13.64 19.75 -4.89
C LEU A 124 13.10 21.03 -4.24
N ALA A 125 13.03 21.12 -2.92
CA ALA A 125 12.40 22.25 -2.22
C ALA A 125 12.90 23.61 -2.75
N ASP A 126 12.02 24.35 -3.43
CA ASP A 126 12.19 25.70 -3.99
C ASP A 126 13.35 25.96 -4.95
N GLU A 127 13.82 24.94 -5.69
CA GLU A 127 14.82 25.17 -6.75
C GLU A 127 14.20 25.77 -8.02
N ALA A 128 14.67 26.98 -8.39
CA ALA A 128 14.33 27.65 -9.63
C ALA A 128 15.23 27.16 -10.78
N ALA A 129 14.64 26.95 -11.96
CA ALA A 129 15.42 26.59 -13.15
C ALA A 129 16.34 27.76 -13.53
N GLN A 130 17.65 27.52 -13.60
CA GLN A 130 18.59 28.42 -14.25
C GLN A 130 19.31 27.64 -15.36
N GLY A 131 18.99 27.94 -16.61
CA GLY A 131 19.64 27.32 -17.78
C GLY A 131 18.69 27.10 -18.96
N SER A 132 19.27 27.02 -20.17
CA SER A 132 18.58 27.03 -21.46
C SER A 132 18.89 25.81 -22.34
N LEU A 133 19.39 24.71 -21.77
CA LEU A 133 19.73 23.49 -22.52
C LEU A 133 18.56 22.51 -22.49
N GLU A 134 17.97 22.19 -23.65
CA GLU A 134 16.93 21.17 -23.74
C GLU A 134 17.53 19.76 -23.61
N ILE A 135 17.47 19.18 -22.41
CA ILE A 135 17.82 17.78 -22.18
C ILE A 135 16.64 16.89 -22.54
N THR A 136 16.89 15.85 -23.33
CA THR A 136 15.92 14.88 -23.81
C THR A 136 15.80 13.66 -22.88
N LYS A 137 14.68 12.94 -22.96
CA LYS A 137 14.48 11.67 -22.24
C LYS A 137 15.57 10.62 -22.56
N LYS A 138 16.06 10.61 -23.80
CA LYS A 138 17.07 9.65 -24.26
C LYS A 138 18.41 9.88 -23.56
N GLU A 139 18.83 11.14 -23.42
CA GLU A 139 20.05 11.51 -22.68
C GLU A 139 19.94 11.12 -21.21
N ILE A 140 18.79 11.35 -20.57
CA ILE A 140 18.54 10.90 -19.19
C ILE A 140 18.70 9.38 -19.05
N GLN A 141 18.18 8.61 -20.00
CA GLN A 141 18.33 7.16 -19.98
C GLN A 141 19.79 6.73 -20.15
N ILE A 142 20.55 7.40 -21.03
CA ILE A 142 21.99 7.18 -21.21
C ILE A 142 22.72 7.45 -19.90
N TYR A 143 22.47 8.60 -19.27
CA TYR A 143 23.09 8.96 -18.00
C TYR A 143 22.81 7.95 -16.90
N LEU A 144 21.55 7.53 -16.72
CA LEU A 144 21.22 6.52 -15.69
C LEU A 144 21.86 5.16 -15.98
N ARG A 145 21.94 4.73 -17.24
CA ARG A 145 22.64 3.49 -17.63
C ARG A 145 24.14 3.58 -17.37
N PHE A 146 24.75 4.72 -17.69
CA PHE A 146 26.16 4.97 -17.37
C PHE A 146 26.38 4.89 -15.86
N LEU A 147 25.53 5.52 -15.05
CA LEU A 147 25.62 5.46 -13.58
C LEU A 147 25.48 4.03 -13.05
N GLU A 148 24.50 3.27 -13.57
CA GLU A 148 24.33 1.86 -13.22
C GLU A 148 25.62 1.08 -13.50
N TRP A 149 26.15 1.20 -14.71
CA TRP A 149 27.37 0.52 -15.13
C TRP A 149 28.60 0.96 -14.33
N PHE A 150 28.76 2.25 -14.08
CA PHE A 150 29.90 2.83 -13.37
C PHE A 150 29.95 2.36 -11.92
N PHE A 151 28.84 2.44 -11.18
CA PHE A 151 28.78 1.97 -9.79
C PHE A 151 28.88 0.44 -9.68
N MET A 152 28.34 -0.30 -10.65
CA MET A 152 28.49 -1.76 -10.69
C MET A 152 29.97 -2.17 -10.82
N THR A 153 30.73 -1.47 -11.67
CA THR A 153 32.07 -1.88 -12.09
C THR A 153 33.15 -1.29 -11.17
N ASN A 154 33.03 -0.03 -10.77
CA ASN A 154 33.98 0.62 -9.86
C ASN A 154 33.54 0.51 -8.39
N ARG A 155 33.54 -0.72 -7.85
CA ARG A 155 33.03 -0.99 -6.49
C ARG A 155 33.80 -0.28 -5.40
N THR A 156 35.13 -0.21 -5.50
CA THR A 156 35.99 0.44 -4.51
C THR A 156 35.65 1.92 -4.37
N PHE A 157 35.48 2.62 -5.49
CA PHE A 157 35.03 4.01 -5.47
C PHE A 157 33.59 4.13 -4.94
N THR A 158 32.69 3.26 -5.39
CA THR A 158 31.26 3.29 -5.02
C THR A 158 31.04 3.23 -3.51
N ILE A 159 31.81 2.41 -2.80
CA ILE A 159 31.72 2.28 -1.33
C ILE A 159 32.24 3.55 -0.64
N LYS A 160 33.32 4.16 -1.15
CA LYS A 160 33.92 5.37 -0.59
C LYS A 160 33.13 6.65 -0.91
N TYR A 161 32.41 6.67 -2.02
CA TYR A 161 31.70 7.85 -2.51
C TYR A 161 30.53 8.21 -1.57
N SER A 162 30.68 9.30 -0.84
CA SER A 162 29.77 9.73 0.24
C SER A 162 28.78 10.81 -0.18
N ASP A 163 28.81 11.30 -1.42
CA ASP A 163 27.84 12.30 -1.87
C ASP A 163 26.53 11.62 -2.27
N HIS A 164 25.48 11.95 -1.52
CA HIS A 164 24.15 11.38 -1.66
C HIS A 164 23.21 12.20 -2.55
N LYS A 165 23.68 13.30 -3.17
CA LYS A 165 22.86 14.08 -4.11
C LYS A 165 22.36 13.22 -5.25
N ILE A 166 23.21 12.35 -5.79
CA ILE A 166 22.85 11.43 -6.86
C ILE A 166 21.82 10.39 -6.42
N ASP A 167 21.92 9.91 -5.18
CA ASP A 167 20.99 8.92 -4.61
C ASP A 167 19.60 9.56 -4.48
N LYS A 168 19.51 10.77 -3.92
CA LYS A 168 18.26 11.54 -3.82
C LYS A 168 17.64 11.80 -5.18
N ILE A 169 18.44 12.19 -6.17
CA ILE A 169 17.93 12.38 -7.53
C ILE A 169 17.43 11.06 -8.12
N CYS A 170 18.15 9.94 -7.96
CA CYS A 170 17.67 8.65 -8.41
C CYS A 170 16.32 8.27 -7.75
N PHE A 171 16.12 8.59 -6.46
CA PHE A 171 14.82 8.42 -5.80
C PHE A 171 13.71 9.27 -6.43
N LEU A 172 14.01 10.50 -6.86
CA LEU A 172 13.08 11.32 -7.63
C LEU A 172 12.71 10.65 -8.96
N TYR A 173 13.70 10.12 -9.68
CA TYR A 173 13.51 9.43 -10.96
C TYR A 173 12.77 8.10 -10.87
N LEU A 174 12.57 7.53 -9.67
CA LEU A 174 11.62 6.42 -9.50
C LEU A 174 10.18 6.86 -9.76
N SER A 175 9.87 8.14 -9.56
CA SER A 175 8.53 8.73 -9.65
C SER A 175 8.21 9.37 -11.00
N ILE A 176 9.08 9.16 -11.99
CA ILE A 176 8.87 9.64 -13.35
C ILE A 176 7.83 8.78 -14.07
N ASP A 177 6.98 9.41 -14.88
CA ASP A 177 6.06 8.74 -15.81
C ASP A 177 6.81 8.15 -17.04
N ASP A 178 7.83 7.33 -16.76
CA ASP A 178 8.58 6.54 -17.73
C ASP A 178 9.19 5.32 -17.03
N THR A 179 8.64 4.15 -17.31
CA THR A 179 9.02 2.90 -16.64
C THR A 179 10.47 2.50 -16.89
N ALA A 180 11.04 2.81 -18.06
CA ALA A 180 12.42 2.44 -18.40
C ALA A 180 13.43 3.30 -17.63
N ILE A 181 13.14 4.60 -17.50
CA ILE A 181 13.93 5.53 -16.69
C ILE A 181 13.84 5.15 -15.21
N ALA A 182 12.63 4.92 -14.68
CA ALA A 182 12.42 4.53 -13.29
C ALA A 182 13.14 3.22 -12.94
N GLN A 183 13.09 2.21 -13.82
CA GLN A 183 13.85 0.96 -13.65
C GLN A 183 15.36 1.19 -13.64
N SER A 184 15.88 2.04 -14.53
CA SER A 184 17.31 2.37 -14.58
C SER A 184 17.76 3.03 -13.28
N ALA A 185 17.00 4.01 -12.78
CA ALA A 185 17.25 4.66 -11.48
C ALA A 185 17.22 3.65 -10.31
N SER A 186 16.27 2.71 -10.31
CA SER A 186 16.20 1.65 -9.29
C SER A 186 17.41 0.72 -9.30
N ARG A 187 17.97 0.42 -10.49
CA ARG A 187 19.19 -0.38 -10.64
C ARG A 187 20.43 0.40 -10.20
N THR A 188 20.53 1.68 -10.52
CA THR A 188 21.60 2.55 -9.99
C THR A 188 21.61 2.55 -8.46
N LEU A 189 20.44 2.74 -7.84
CA LEU A 189 20.31 2.69 -6.37
C LEU A 189 20.63 1.31 -5.77
N LYS A 190 20.55 0.22 -6.55
CA LYS A 190 20.93 -1.12 -6.08
C LYS A 190 22.42 -1.17 -5.72
N TRP A 191 23.26 -0.60 -6.59
CA TRP A 191 24.70 -0.57 -6.41
C TRP A 191 25.14 0.42 -5.33
N ARG A 192 24.30 1.42 -5.05
CA ARG A 192 24.50 2.41 -3.99
C ARG A 192 23.96 1.99 -2.61
N ASN A 193 23.39 0.79 -2.48
CA ASN A 193 22.70 0.36 -1.25
C ASN A 193 23.59 0.38 -0.01
N GLU A 194 24.87 -0.01 -0.13
CA GLU A 194 25.82 0.02 0.99
C GLU A 194 26.10 1.44 1.47
N SER A 195 26.27 2.39 0.54
CA SER A 195 26.48 3.81 0.87
C SER A 195 25.23 4.41 1.52
N ILE A 196 24.04 4.13 0.98
CA ILE A 196 22.76 4.61 1.53
C ILE A 196 22.52 4.05 2.93
N CYS A 197 22.76 2.76 3.15
CA CYS A 197 22.55 2.11 4.44
C CYS A 197 23.70 2.36 5.44
N GLY A 198 24.87 2.78 4.96
CA GLY A 198 26.03 3.14 5.79
C GLY A 198 25.87 4.49 6.49
N ASP A 199 25.07 5.40 5.93
CA ASP A 199 24.82 6.74 6.50
C ASP A 199 23.45 6.80 7.21
N LYS A 200 23.45 7.21 8.49
CA LYS A 200 22.23 7.32 9.31
C LYS A 200 21.21 8.31 8.77
N VAL A 201 21.65 9.44 8.23
CA VAL A 201 20.79 10.47 7.62
C VAL A 201 20.11 9.92 6.38
N MET A 202 20.86 9.17 5.56
CA MET A 202 20.29 8.53 4.38
C MET A 202 19.36 7.37 4.69
N VAL A 203 19.62 6.60 5.75
CA VAL A 203 18.66 5.59 6.25
C VAL A 203 17.36 6.25 6.67
N HIS A 204 17.40 7.40 7.35
CA HIS A 204 16.19 8.13 7.71
C HIS A 204 15.41 8.58 6.46
N PHE A 205 16.11 9.22 5.51
CA PHE A 205 15.53 9.63 4.22
C PHE A 205 14.95 8.44 3.44
N LEU A 206 15.63 7.28 3.44
CA LEU A 206 15.15 6.05 2.81
C LEU A 206 13.78 5.64 3.36
N TRP A 207 13.60 5.67 4.68
CA TRP A 207 12.33 5.32 5.31
C TRP A 207 11.22 6.35 5.01
N GLU A 208 11.55 7.64 5.00
CA GLU A 208 10.62 8.67 4.54
C GLU A 208 10.16 8.41 3.10
N MET A 209 11.11 8.09 2.21
CA MET A 209 10.83 7.76 0.81
C MET A 209 9.99 6.49 0.66
N ILE A 210 10.29 5.41 1.39
CA ILE A 210 9.51 4.16 1.39
C ILE A 210 8.06 4.46 1.76
N PHE A 211 7.81 5.15 2.88
CA PHE A 211 6.45 5.45 3.30
C PHE A 211 5.74 6.43 2.35
N LEU A 212 6.47 7.36 1.75
CA LEU A 212 5.91 8.27 0.77
C LEU A 212 5.47 7.54 -0.50
N MET A 213 6.28 6.63 -1.02
CA MET A 213 5.96 5.81 -2.19
C MET A 213 4.77 4.87 -1.92
N LEU A 214 4.69 4.28 -0.72
CA LEU A 214 3.58 3.40 -0.32
C LEU A 214 2.23 4.13 -0.18
N LYS A 215 2.24 5.45 0.04
CA LYS A 215 1.02 6.28 0.09
C LYS A 215 0.49 6.66 -1.28
N THR A 216 1.25 6.42 -2.34
CA THR A 216 0.82 6.71 -3.71
C THR A 216 -0.22 5.69 -4.19
N LYS A 217 -0.91 5.99 -5.30
CA LYS A 217 -1.78 5.04 -6.00
C LYS A 217 -1.05 4.28 -7.11
N GLU A 218 0.21 4.60 -7.35
CA GLU A 218 0.97 4.09 -8.49
C GLU A 218 1.63 2.76 -8.12
N SER A 219 1.25 1.69 -8.84
CA SER A 219 1.68 0.34 -8.50
C SER A 219 3.19 0.12 -8.61
N SER A 220 3.85 0.75 -9.58
CA SER A 220 5.31 0.72 -9.78
C SER A 220 6.05 1.28 -8.57
N LEU A 221 5.64 2.46 -8.09
CA LEU A 221 6.23 3.10 -6.91
C LEU A 221 6.07 2.26 -5.64
N ILE A 222 4.89 1.66 -5.44
CA ILE A 222 4.64 0.75 -4.33
C ILE A 222 5.59 -0.46 -4.41
N SER A 223 5.77 -1.05 -5.59
CA SER A 223 6.71 -2.16 -5.79
C SER A 223 8.16 -1.74 -5.49
N PHE A 224 8.60 -0.56 -5.94
CA PHE A 224 9.92 -0.05 -5.60
C PHE A 224 10.11 0.13 -4.09
N ALA A 225 9.12 0.67 -3.37
CA ALA A 225 9.19 0.83 -1.93
C ALA A 225 9.46 -0.49 -1.20
N TYR A 226 8.76 -1.57 -1.57
CA TYR A 226 9.01 -2.90 -1.00
C TYR A 226 10.38 -3.47 -1.40
N ILE A 227 10.84 -3.23 -2.63
CA ILE A 227 12.20 -3.62 -3.05
C ILE A 227 13.26 -2.93 -2.19
N PHE A 228 13.11 -1.63 -1.92
CA PHE A 228 14.06 -0.89 -1.07
C PHE A 228 14.05 -1.35 0.38
N TRP A 229 12.86 -1.65 0.90
CA TRP A 229 12.71 -2.25 2.23
C TRP A 229 13.40 -3.62 2.31
N LEU A 230 13.29 -4.46 1.28
CA LEU A 230 14.02 -5.74 1.21
C LEU A 230 15.54 -5.53 1.13
N ARG A 231 16.00 -4.54 0.37
CA ARG A 231 17.43 -4.19 0.30
C ARG A 231 17.99 -3.71 1.64
N PHE A 232 17.20 -2.97 2.42
CA PHE A 232 17.54 -2.60 3.79
C PHE A 232 17.75 -3.83 4.67
N PHE A 233 16.80 -4.78 4.65
CA PHE A 233 16.95 -6.04 5.39
C PHE A 233 18.15 -6.87 4.92
N ASN A 234 18.39 -6.97 3.62
CA ASN A 234 19.52 -7.73 3.08
C ASN A 234 20.87 -7.14 3.49
N TYR A 235 20.96 -5.82 3.68
CA TYR A 235 22.19 -5.16 4.11
C TYR A 235 22.49 -5.37 5.59
N PHE A 236 21.51 -5.12 6.47
CA PHE A 236 21.74 -5.23 7.91
C PHE A 236 21.64 -6.68 8.41
N GLY A 237 20.74 -7.48 7.85
CA GLY A 237 20.41 -8.81 8.35
C GLY A 237 19.54 -8.78 9.61
N VAL A 238 18.76 -9.84 9.81
CA VAL A 238 17.79 -9.97 10.91
C VAL A 238 18.45 -9.85 12.29
N ASP A 239 19.57 -10.54 12.51
CA ASP A 239 20.21 -10.57 13.83
C ASP A 239 20.77 -9.20 14.25
N ARG A 240 21.39 -8.44 13.31
CA ARG A 240 21.86 -7.09 13.63
C ARG A 240 20.71 -6.12 13.89
N LEU A 241 19.63 -6.22 13.11
CA LEU A 241 18.45 -5.39 13.32
C LEU A 241 17.76 -5.69 14.66
N ARG A 242 17.75 -6.96 15.07
CA ARG A 242 17.22 -7.40 16.36
C ARG A 242 18.06 -6.91 17.53
N ASP A 243 19.37 -7.14 17.48
CA ASP A 243 20.23 -7.05 18.66
C ASP A 243 20.98 -5.70 18.77
N GLN A 244 21.13 -4.97 17.66
CA GLN A 244 22.03 -3.80 17.58
C GLN A 244 21.37 -2.51 17.08
N SER A 245 20.15 -2.56 16.53
CA SER A 245 19.51 -1.38 15.92
C SER A 245 18.33 -0.84 16.74
N SER A 246 18.63 0.06 17.68
CA SER A 246 17.60 0.71 18.51
C SER A 246 16.62 1.57 17.68
N GLU A 247 17.15 2.22 16.63
CA GLU A 247 16.39 3.07 15.72
C GLU A 247 15.38 2.25 14.91
N PHE A 248 15.76 1.04 14.46
CA PHE A 248 14.84 0.16 13.75
C PHE A 248 13.78 -0.45 14.67
N GLN A 249 14.11 -0.78 15.92
CA GLN A 249 13.09 -1.21 16.88
C GLN A 249 12.05 -0.11 17.12
N LYS A 250 12.49 1.17 17.25
CA LYS A 250 11.56 2.33 17.33
C LYS A 250 10.67 2.46 16.10
N LEU A 251 11.21 2.22 14.91
CA LEU A 251 10.44 2.22 13.68
C LEU A 251 9.35 1.11 13.69
N MET A 252 9.70 -0.10 14.10
CA MET A 252 8.75 -1.21 14.23
C MET A 252 7.72 -1.02 15.36
N SER A 253 8.01 -0.18 16.35
CA SER A 253 7.02 0.25 17.35
C SER A 253 5.95 1.19 16.79
N SER A 254 6.01 1.59 15.52
CA SER A 254 4.98 2.40 14.86
C SER A 254 3.90 1.54 14.21
N ALA A 255 2.62 1.90 14.39
CA ALA A 255 1.51 1.22 13.72
C ALA A 255 1.59 1.34 12.18
N ASN A 256 2.03 2.50 11.67
CA ASN A 256 2.16 2.75 10.23
C ASN A 256 3.08 1.73 9.52
N TYR A 257 4.12 1.26 10.22
CA TYR A 257 5.03 0.23 9.68
C TYR A 257 4.27 -1.07 9.36
N TRP A 258 3.49 -1.57 10.32
CA TRP A 258 2.74 -2.82 10.18
C TRP A 258 1.53 -2.68 9.25
N GLU A 259 0.86 -1.52 9.25
CA GLU A 259 -0.20 -1.21 8.30
C GLU A 259 0.30 -1.26 6.85
N CYS A 260 1.48 -0.70 6.58
CA CYS A 260 2.12 -0.75 5.27
C CYS A 260 2.38 -2.18 4.79
N LEU A 261 2.84 -3.06 5.69
CA LEU A 261 3.04 -4.48 5.39
C LEU A 261 1.72 -5.21 5.16
N ARG A 262 0.72 -4.98 6.03
CA ARG A 262 -0.62 -5.55 5.89
C ARG A 262 -1.27 -5.13 4.55
N ASN A 263 -1.15 -3.87 4.17
CA ASN A 263 -1.68 -3.35 2.92
C ASN A 263 -1.04 -4.03 1.71
N GLY A 264 0.26 -4.29 1.77
CA GLY A 264 0.97 -5.04 0.74
C GLY A 264 0.55 -6.51 0.65
N LEU A 265 0.27 -7.16 1.79
CA LEU A 265 -0.33 -8.51 1.81
C LEU A 265 -1.71 -8.54 1.14
N ILE A 266 -2.53 -7.50 1.25
CA ILE A 266 -3.83 -7.49 0.56
C ILE A 266 -3.74 -6.92 -0.86
N SER A 267 -2.57 -6.53 -1.36
CA SER A 267 -2.42 -5.92 -2.69
C SER A 267 -2.99 -6.80 -3.81
N PHE A 268 -3.52 -6.18 -4.86
CA PHE A 268 -3.92 -6.87 -6.09
C PHE A 268 -2.70 -7.37 -6.88
N VAL A 269 -1.53 -6.77 -6.70
CA VAL A 269 -0.31 -7.14 -7.41
C VAL A 269 0.41 -8.29 -6.70
N HIS A 270 0.58 -9.40 -7.41
CA HIS A 270 1.18 -10.64 -6.88
C HIS A 270 2.57 -10.43 -6.31
N GLU A 271 3.42 -9.65 -7.01
CA GLU A 271 4.79 -9.36 -6.57
C GLU A 271 4.82 -8.57 -5.25
N GLN A 272 3.91 -7.61 -5.06
CA GLN A 272 3.80 -6.84 -3.82
C GLN A 272 3.39 -7.73 -2.65
N ARG A 273 2.49 -8.71 -2.87
CA ARG A 273 2.13 -9.72 -1.87
C ARG A 273 3.34 -10.56 -1.47
N LYS A 274 4.13 -11.03 -2.45
CA LYS A 274 5.37 -11.79 -2.21
C LYS A 274 6.37 -10.99 -1.37
N PHE A 275 6.66 -9.75 -1.77
CA PHE A 275 7.60 -8.92 -1.02
C PHE A 275 7.11 -8.64 0.40
N SER A 276 5.81 -8.31 0.56
CA SER A 276 5.23 -8.01 1.87
C SER A 276 5.27 -9.23 2.79
N LEU A 277 5.01 -10.43 2.28
CA LEU A 277 5.11 -11.66 3.06
C LEU A 277 6.52 -11.89 3.60
N VAL A 278 7.54 -11.77 2.73
CA VAL A 278 8.94 -11.90 3.13
C VAL A 278 9.32 -10.81 4.13
N LEU A 279 8.87 -9.58 3.91
CA LEU A 279 9.13 -8.47 4.84
C LEU A 279 8.50 -8.72 6.21
N VAL A 280 7.25 -9.18 6.28
CA VAL A 280 6.61 -9.53 7.57
C VAL A 280 7.40 -10.63 8.28
N GLN A 281 7.85 -11.65 7.55
CA GLN A 281 8.69 -12.70 8.11
C GLN A 281 9.99 -12.15 8.71
N LEU A 282 10.72 -11.32 7.96
CA LEU A 282 11.96 -10.71 8.41
C LEU A 282 11.72 -9.75 9.58
N SER A 283 10.66 -8.94 9.55
CA SER A 283 10.28 -8.02 10.63
C SER A 283 9.96 -8.76 11.92
N VAL A 284 9.12 -9.79 11.86
CA VAL A 284 8.75 -10.60 13.03
C VAL A 284 9.98 -11.28 13.64
N GLN A 285 10.88 -11.81 12.80
CA GLN A 285 12.13 -12.41 13.28
C GLN A 285 13.08 -11.37 13.91
N SER A 286 12.99 -10.10 13.48
CA SER A 286 13.85 -9.01 13.96
C SER A 286 13.34 -8.32 15.23
N LEU A 287 12.17 -8.68 15.76
CA LEU A 287 11.61 -8.03 16.96
C LEU A 287 12.38 -8.37 18.24
N SER A 288 12.84 -7.36 18.96
CA SER A 288 13.46 -7.51 20.29
C SER A 288 12.78 -6.72 21.41
N VAL A 289 11.69 -6.02 21.07
CA VAL A 289 10.91 -5.20 22.02
C VAL A 289 9.45 -5.66 22.05
N ASP A 290 8.80 -5.49 23.21
CA ASP A 290 7.38 -5.75 23.35
C ASP A 290 6.56 -4.75 22.53
N LEU A 291 5.53 -5.23 21.85
CA LEU A 291 4.60 -4.42 21.06
C LEU A 291 3.17 -4.63 21.54
N SER A 292 2.48 -3.53 21.79
CA SER A 292 1.04 -3.52 22.10
C SER A 292 0.34 -2.48 21.23
N LEU A 293 0.33 -2.72 19.91
CA LEU A 293 -0.34 -1.89 18.91
C LEU A 293 -1.68 -2.51 18.53
N PHE A 294 -2.58 -1.72 17.94
CA PHE A 294 -3.86 -2.24 17.47
C PHE A 294 -3.69 -3.23 16.30
N VAL A 295 -2.69 -3.01 15.45
CA VAL A 295 -2.38 -3.82 14.25
C VAL A 295 -1.38 -4.94 14.53
N MET A 296 -0.59 -4.86 15.61
CA MET A 296 0.48 -5.82 15.92
C MET A 296 0.64 -5.98 17.43
N LYS A 297 0.77 -7.24 17.87
CA LYS A 297 1.08 -7.59 19.27
C LYS A 297 2.27 -8.53 19.30
N TRP A 298 3.19 -8.27 20.22
CA TRP A 298 4.39 -9.08 20.40
C TRP A 298 4.82 -9.03 21.87
N ASP A 299 5.12 -10.19 22.43
CA ASP A 299 5.71 -10.32 23.76
C ASP A 299 7.00 -11.13 23.63
N VAL A 300 8.12 -10.48 23.94
CA VAL A 300 9.47 -11.04 23.83
C VAL A 300 9.62 -12.28 24.72
N LYS A 301 8.94 -12.34 25.88
CA LYS A 301 8.98 -13.51 26.78
C LYS A 301 8.39 -14.76 26.14
N HIS A 302 7.45 -14.57 25.21
CA HIS A 302 6.76 -15.66 24.51
C HIS A 302 7.20 -15.80 23.05
N ARG A 303 8.37 -15.25 22.69
CA ARG A 303 8.90 -15.18 21.32
C ARG A 303 8.74 -16.48 20.53
N GLU A 304 9.19 -17.62 21.07
CA GLU A 304 9.13 -18.90 20.35
C GLU A 304 7.69 -19.32 20.01
N LYS A 305 6.74 -19.08 20.91
CA LYS A 305 5.31 -19.35 20.69
C LYS A 305 4.75 -18.47 19.57
N TYR A 306 5.11 -17.19 19.56
CA TYR A 306 4.72 -16.26 18.50
C TYR A 306 5.35 -16.66 17.17
N LEU A 307 6.65 -16.97 17.13
CA LEU A 307 7.34 -17.39 15.91
C LEU A 307 6.72 -18.65 15.30
N LEU A 308 6.33 -19.63 16.12
CA LEU A 308 5.63 -20.83 15.64
C LEU A 308 4.27 -20.46 15.02
N SER A 309 3.53 -19.56 15.67
CA SER A 309 2.23 -19.10 15.16
C SER A 309 2.39 -18.36 13.82
N TRP A 310 3.40 -17.50 13.71
CA TRP A 310 3.75 -16.77 12.49
C TRP A 310 4.24 -17.69 11.38
N LYS A 311 4.98 -18.75 11.70
CA LYS A 311 5.36 -19.78 10.72
C LYS A 311 4.12 -20.42 10.08
N ILE A 312 3.12 -20.78 10.89
CA ILE A 312 1.85 -21.32 10.39
C ILE A 312 1.16 -20.26 9.52
N PHE A 313 1.09 -19.01 9.97
CA PHE A 313 0.56 -17.90 9.17
C PHE A 313 1.22 -17.78 7.79
N PHE A 314 2.55 -17.79 7.72
CA PHE A 314 3.27 -17.69 6.45
C PHE A 314 2.93 -18.85 5.51
N THR A 315 2.95 -20.08 6.02
CA THR A 315 2.57 -21.26 5.23
C THR A 315 1.13 -21.17 4.71
N LEU A 316 0.17 -20.79 5.55
CA LEU A 316 -1.23 -20.63 5.12
C LEU A 316 -1.39 -19.51 4.09
N TYR A 317 -0.66 -18.41 4.27
CA TYR A 317 -0.70 -17.30 3.33
C TYR A 317 -0.04 -17.67 1.99
N GLU A 318 1.05 -18.43 1.98
CA GLU A 318 1.65 -18.95 0.74
C GLU A 318 0.67 -19.84 -0.03
N ILE A 319 0.04 -20.79 0.68
CA ILE A 319 -0.94 -21.74 0.12
C ILE A 319 -2.16 -21.03 -0.47
N LEU A 320 -2.66 -19.96 0.15
CA LEU A 320 -3.87 -19.29 -0.32
C LEU A 320 -3.57 -18.11 -1.27
N GLY A 321 -2.55 -17.31 -0.94
CA GLY A 321 -2.35 -15.98 -1.53
C GLY A 321 -1.21 -15.84 -2.54
N ILE A 322 -0.27 -16.78 -2.57
CA ILE A 322 0.89 -16.74 -3.47
C ILE A 322 0.82 -17.87 -4.49
N ASP A 323 0.88 -19.12 -4.04
CA ASP A 323 0.95 -20.32 -4.87
C ASP A 323 -0.31 -21.15 -4.68
N THR A 324 -1.45 -20.57 -5.10
CA THR A 324 -2.76 -21.08 -4.74
C THR A 324 -2.99 -22.50 -5.23
N SER A 325 -2.98 -23.46 -4.31
CA SER A 325 -3.23 -24.89 -4.56
C SER A 325 -4.42 -25.37 -3.76
N MET A 326 -5.52 -25.72 -4.44
CA MET A 326 -6.77 -26.03 -3.75
C MET A 326 -6.64 -27.25 -2.81
N ASN A 327 -5.91 -28.28 -3.22
CA ASN A 327 -5.72 -29.47 -2.38
C ASN A 327 -4.99 -29.11 -1.07
N GLN A 328 -4.05 -28.16 -1.12
CA GLN A 328 -3.36 -27.65 0.07
C GLN A 328 -4.27 -26.76 0.91
N VAL A 329 -5.10 -25.93 0.26
CA VAL A 329 -6.07 -25.06 0.93
C VAL A 329 -7.11 -25.88 1.71
N GLU A 330 -7.66 -26.94 1.09
CA GLU A 330 -8.61 -27.86 1.73
C GLU A 330 -7.97 -28.59 2.93
N ALA A 331 -6.74 -29.08 2.77
CA ALA A 331 -5.98 -29.74 3.84
C ALA A 331 -5.66 -28.80 5.02
N ALA A 332 -5.53 -27.49 4.76
CA ALA A 332 -5.17 -26.48 5.75
C ALA A 332 -6.37 -25.74 6.37
N SER A 333 -7.61 -26.14 6.05
CA SER A 333 -8.86 -25.50 6.50
C SER A 333 -8.95 -25.34 8.02
N ASN A 334 -8.64 -26.38 8.79
CA ASN A 334 -8.68 -26.33 10.25
C ASN A 334 -7.66 -25.32 10.84
N ASP A 335 -6.46 -25.25 10.26
CA ASP A 335 -5.44 -24.30 10.68
C ASP A 335 -5.84 -22.86 10.33
N LEU A 336 -6.54 -22.65 9.21
CA LEU A 336 -7.08 -21.35 8.82
C LEU A 336 -8.14 -20.87 9.82
N VAL A 337 -9.08 -21.73 10.22
CA VAL A 337 -10.07 -21.42 11.26
C VAL A 337 -9.37 -21.11 12.58
N ARG A 338 -8.31 -21.85 12.92
CA ARG A 338 -7.53 -21.62 14.16
C ARG A 338 -6.80 -20.28 14.15
N ILE A 339 -6.22 -19.85 13.02
CA ILE A 339 -5.57 -18.53 12.92
C ILE A 339 -6.60 -17.40 13.07
N LEU A 340 -7.82 -17.63 12.59
CA LEU A 340 -8.94 -16.70 12.67
C LEU A 340 -9.72 -16.82 13.99
N SER A 341 -9.22 -17.54 15.00
CA SER A 341 -9.86 -17.65 16.32
C SER A 341 -9.33 -16.58 17.29
N PRO A 342 -10.13 -16.17 18.31
CA PRO A 342 -9.70 -15.18 19.30
C PRO A 342 -8.46 -15.60 20.12
N GLU A 343 -8.20 -16.90 20.23
CA GLU A 343 -7.06 -17.49 20.96
C GLU A 343 -5.75 -17.49 20.14
N SER A 344 -5.83 -17.11 18.87
CA SER A 344 -4.67 -17.00 17.98
C SER A 344 -3.67 -15.96 18.48
N ASN A 345 -2.37 -16.27 18.41
CA ASN A 345 -1.32 -15.28 18.69
C ASN A 345 -1.07 -14.36 17.48
N ILE A 346 -1.77 -14.58 16.35
CA ILE A 346 -1.69 -13.72 15.18
C ILE A 346 -2.65 -12.54 15.34
N PRO A 347 -2.18 -11.29 15.14
CA PRO A 347 -3.07 -10.14 15.17
C PRO A 347 -4.17 -10.26 14.10
N VAL A 348 -5.38 -9.84 14.47
CA VAL A 348 -6.57 -9.93 13.63
C VAL A 348 -6.38 -9.34 12.24
N SER A 349 -5.74 -8.17 12.18
CA SER A 349 -5.45 -7.45 10.93
C SER A 349 -4.69 -8.32 9.91
N PHE A 350 -3.78 -9.18 10.38
CA PHE A 350 -3.04 -10.12 9.55
C PHE A 350 -3.86 -11.37 9.24
N ALA A 351 -4.58 -11.92 10.23
CA ALA A 351 -5.46 -13.06 9.99
C ALA A 351 -6.50 -12.76 8.90
N LEU A 352 -7.12 -11.57 8.93
CA LEU A 352 -8.07 -11.10 7.91
C LEU A 352 -7.41 -10.85 6.54
N ALA A 353 -6.09 -10.62 6.49
CA ALA A 353 -5.37 -10.48 5.22
C ALA A 353 -5.38 -11.79 4.42
N ILE A 354 -5.34 -12.95 5.08
CA ILE A 354 -5.48 -14.26 4.41
C ILE A 354 -6.83 -14.36 3.72
N LEU A 355 -7.92 -14.11 4.44
CA LEU A 355 -9.27 -14.11 3.86
C LEU A 355 -9.39 -13.11 2.71
N SER A 356 -8.87 -11.90 2.89
CA SER A 356 -8.90 -10.84 1.89
C SER A 356 -8.28 -11.28 0.57
N VAL A 357 -7.12 -11.94 0.63
CA VAL A 357 -6.46 -12.45 -0.58
C VAL A 357 -7.23 -13.61 -1.19
N GLY A 358 -7.85 -14.49 -0.37
CA GLY A 358 -8.75 -15.54 -0.85
C GLY A 358 -9.92 -14.99 -1.70
N PHE A 359 -10.55 -13.89 -1.28
CA PHE A 359 -11.60 -13.24 -2.06
C PHE A 359 -11.08 -12.51 -3.31
N ARG A 360 -9.82 -12.10 -3.32
CA ARG A 360 -9.13 -11.47 -4.47
C ARG A 360 -8.45 -12.48 -5.39
N ALA A 361 -8.56 -13.77 -5.10
CA ALA A 361 -7.95 -14.81 -5.93
C ALA A 361 -8.53 -14.78 -7.36
N PRO A 362 -7.74 -15.13 -8.39
CA PRO A 362 -8.21 -15.09 -9.77
C PRO A 362 -9.28 -16.17 -10.07
N THR A 363 -9.31 -17.26 -9.29
CA THR A 363 -10.21 -18.40 -9.54
C THR A 363 -11.41 -18.39 -8.59
N ASP A 364 -12.61 -18.59 -9.12
CA ASP A 364 -13.83 -18.60 -8.31
C ASP A 364 -13.89 -19.75 -7.31
N ARG A 365 -13.20 -20.86 -7.57
CA ARG A 365 -13.09 -21.98 -6.61
C ARG A 365 -12.45 -21.52 -5.30
N VAL A 366 -11.42 -20.67 -5.36
CA VAL A 366 -10.72 -20.15 -4.16
C VAL A 366 -11.57 -19.14 -3.43
N LYS A 367 -12.27 -18.26 -4.16
CA LYS A 367 -13.22 -17.31 -3.55
C LYS A 367 -14.37 -18.03 -2.84
N ARG A 368 -14.91 -19.11 -3.44
CA ARG A 368 -15.91 -19.97 -2.81
C ARG A 368 -15.38 -20.66 -1.56
N PHE A 369 -14.15 -21.15 -1.60
CA PHE A 369 -13.52 -21.67 -0.39
C PHE A 369 -13.39 -20.60 0.70
N ALA A 370 -12.93 -19.39 0.36
CA ALA A 370 -12.83 -18.28 1.30
C ALA A 370 -14.19 -17.88 1.90
N LEU A 371 -15.25 -17.94 1.09
CA LEU A 371 -16.64 -17.75 1.52
C LEU A 371 -17.07 -18.83 2.53
N GLU A 372 -16.83 -20.10 2.22
CA GLU A 372 -17.14 -21.22 3.12
C GLU A 372 -16.33 -21.14 4.43
N LEU A 373 -15.05 -20.77 4.34
CA LEU A 373 -14.19 -20.57 5.49
C LEU A 373 -14.72 -19.46 6.40
N ALA A 374 -15.11 -18.31 5.83
CA ALA A 374 -15.70 -17.21 6.59
C ALA A 374 -17.02 -17.62 7.26
N TYR A 375 -17.87 -18.41 6.60
CA TYR A 375 -19.07 -18.96 7.23
C TYR A 375 -18.79 -20.00 8.32
N SER A 376 -17.65 -20.70 8.25
CA SER A 376 -17.26 -21.70 9.25
C SER A 376 -16.65 -21.10 10.52
N LEU A 377 -16.42 -19.77 10.55
CA LEU A 377 -15.84 -19.10 11.70
C LEU A 377 -16.74 -19.22 12.93
N PRO A 378 -16.18 -19.60 14.10
CA PRO A 378 -16.90 -19.55 15.36
C PRO A 378 -17.42 -18.14 15.68
N GLU A 379 -18.55 -18.04 16.37
CA GLU A 379 -19.14 -16.75 16.77
C GLU A 379 -18.17 -15.81 17.51
N PRO A 380 -17.32 -16.29 18.44
CA PRO A 380 -16.29 -15.45 19.07
C PRO A 380 -15.33 -14.82 18.05
N SER A 381 -15.05 -15.51 16.94
CA SER A 381 -14.18 -15.04 15.85
C SER A 381 -14.83 -13.93 15.00
N LEU A 382 -16.17 -13.87 14.93
CA LEU A 382 -16.87 -12.83 14.17
C LEU A 382 -16.67 -11.43 14.79
N ARG A 383 -16.38 -11.38 16.10
CA ARG A 383 -16.00 -10.14 16.81
C ARG A 383 -14.79 -9.46 16.19
N LEU A 384 -13.91 -10.24 15.56
CA LEU A 384 -12.67 -9.75 14.98
C LEU A 384 -12.92 -8.80 13.79
N PHE A 385 -14.09 -8.85 13.15
CA PHE A 385 -14.43 -7.90 12.08
C PHE A 385 -14.56 -6.46 12.56
N LYS A 386 -14.71 -6.20 13.87
CA LYS A 386 -14.71 -4.83 14.41
C LYS A 386 -13.43 -4.05 14.16
N TYR A 387 -12.33 -4.76 13.87
CA TYR A 387 -11.04 -4.14 13.55
C TYR A 387 -10.87 -3.80 12.07
N ASP A 388 -11.75 -4.31 11.19
CA ASP A 388 -11.75 -3.98 9.76
C ASP A 388 -13.12 -4.25 9.11
N PHE A 389 -14.09 -3.34 9.30
CA PHE A 389 -15.40 -3.45 8.64
C PHE A 389 -15.32 -3.39 7.12
N SER A 390 -14.26 -2.80 6.57
CA SER A 390 -14.07 -2.68 5.12
C SER A 390 -13.82 -4.04 4.46
N PHE A 391 -13.27 -5.01 5.20
CA PHE A 391 -13.21 -6.40 4.74
C PHE A 391 -14.61 -6.96 4.49
N LEU A 392 -15.51 -6.81 5.46
CA LEU A 392 -16.85 -7.38 5.40
C LEU A 392 -17.67 -6.76 4.26
N THR A 393 -17.68 -5.43 4.17
CA THR A 393 -18.56 -4.71 3.23
C THR A 393 -17.91 -4.42 1.88
N GLY A 394 -16.59 -4.41 1.80
CA GLY A 394 -15.84 -4.16 0.56
C GLY A 394 -15.39 -5.42 -0.17
N MET A 395 -15.34 -6.58 0.48
CA MET A 395 -14.88 -7.85 -0.14
C MET A 395 -15.85 -9.02 0.09
N PHE A 396 -16.16 -9.35 1.35
CA PHE A 396 -16.96 -10.54 1.66
C PHE A 396 -18.40 -10.42 1.13
N LEU A 397 -19.16 -9.43 1.60
CA LEU A 397 -20.57 -9.29 1.26
C LEU A 397 -20.80 -9.03 -0.24
N PRO A 398 -20.03 -8.17 -0.94
CA PRO A 398 -20.17 -8.03 -2.39
C PRO A 398 -20.04 -9.35 -3.15
N PHE A 399 -19.09 -10.21 -2.76
CA PHE A 399 -18.97 -11.54 -3.35
C PHE A 399 -20.12 -12.47 -2.93
N ALA A 400 -20.44 -12.51 -1.64
CA ALA A 400 -21.50 -13.36 -1.09
C ALA A 400 -22.91 -13.01 -1.65
N MET A 401 -23.13 -11.77 -2.09
CA MET A 401 -24.36 -11.28 -2.71
C MET A 401 -24.48 -11.63 -4.21
N SER A 402 -23.53 -12.37 -4.78
CA SER A 402 -23.59 -12.79 -6.19
C SER A 402 -24.79 -13.70 -6.46
N ALA A 403 -25.55 -13.39 -7.51
CA ALA A 403 -26.78 -14.11 -7.88
C ALA A 403 -26.57 -15.64 -8.03
N SER A 404 -25.39 -16.06 -8.48
CA SER A 404 -25.04 -17.47 -8.71
C SER A 404 -25.15 -18.37 -7.47
N PHE A 405 -25.19 -17.81 -6.26
CA PHE A 405 -25.31 -18.59 -5.02
C PHE A 405 -26.76 -18.82 -4.58
N PHE A 406 -27.71 -18.02 -5.06
CA PHE A 406 -29.09 -18.03 -4.61
C PHE A 406 -29.91 -19.03 -5.43
N THR A 407 -29.80 -20.31 -5.08
CA THR A 407 -30.60 -21.37 -5.67
C THR A 407 -31.80 -21.69 -4.78
N VAL A 408 -32.99 -21.67 -5.36
CA VAL A 408 -34.23 -22.07 -4.68
C VAL A 408 -34.46 -23.56 -4.88
N GLN A 409 -34.65 -24.29 -3.79
CA GLN A 409 -34.93 -25.73 -3.80
C GLN A 409 -36.31 -25.99 -3.23
N LYS A 410 -37.02 -26.96 -3.81
CA LYS A 410 -38.31 -27.43 -3.30
C LYS A 410 -38.03 -28.39 -2.15
N VAL A 411 -38.40 -28.02 -0.92
CA VAL A 411 -38.15 -28.84 0.29
C VAL A 411 -39.26 -29.88 0.45
N ASN A 412 -40.51 -29.46 0.23
CA ASN A 412 -41.72 -30.29 0.26
C ASN A 412 -42.64 -29.92 -0.90
N ASP A 413 -43.78 -30.59 -1.07
CA ASP A 413 -44.66 -30.35 -2.22
C ASP A 413 -45.22 -28.92 -2.36
N VAL A 414 -45.14 -28.12 -1.30
CA VAL A 414 -45.67 -26.75 -1.21
C VAL A 414 -44.58 -25.70 -0.88
N GLU A 415 -43.43 -26.11 -0.35
CA GLU A 415 -42.44 -25.19 0.24
C GLU A 415 -41.17 -25.09 -0.59
N PHE A 416 -40.73 -23.85 -0.80
CA PHE A 416 -39.49 -23.50 -1.46
C PHE A 416 -38.56 -22.79 -0.47
N GLU A 417 -37.31 -23.22 -0.41
CA GLU A 417 -36.30 -22.65 0.48
C GLU A 417 -35.07 -22.21 -0.33
N CYS A 418 -34.43 -21.13 0.11
CA CYS A 418 -33.12 -20.72 -0.36
C CYS A 418 -32.13 -20.81 0.81
N ALA A 419 -31.61 -22.02 1.05
CA ALA A 419 -30.72 -22.30 2.18
C ALA A 419 -29.50 -21.35 2.24
N TYR A 420 -28.99 -20.94 1.08
CA TYR A 420 -27.90 -19.96 1.01
C TYR A 420 -28.34 -18.56 1.49
N GLY A 421 -29.55 -18.12 1.11
CA GLY A 421 -30.14 -16.86 1.56
C GLY A 421 -30.30 -16.82 3.09
N ASP A 422 -30.78 -17.92 3.68
CA ASP A 422 -30.90 -18.03 5.12
C ASP A 422 -29.54 -18.03 5.81
N ARG A 423 -28.53 -18.68 5.21
CA ARG A 423 -27.15 -18.69 5.71
C ARG A 423 -26.51 -17.31 5.72
N ILE A 424 -26.63 -16.52 4.64
CA ILE A 424 -26.08 -15.15 4.60
C ILE A 424 -26.82 -14.22 5.59
N SER A 425 -28.14 -14.34 5.71
CA SER A 425 -28.92 -13.58 6.68
C SER A 425 -28.50 -13.90 8.12
N ALA A 426 -28.37 -15.20 8.44
CA ALA A 426 -27.90 -15.65 9.74
C ALA A 426 -26.48 -15.18 10.05
N PHE A 427 -25.58 -15.19 9.06
CA PHE A 427 -24.22 -14.69 9.22
C PHE A 427 -24.18 -13.20 9.56
N VAL A 428 -24.89 -12.35 8.82
CA VAL A 428 -24.96 -10.90 9.09
C VAL A 428 -25.54 -10.65 10.49
N CYS A 429 -26.60 -11.38 10.86
CA CYS A 429 -27.20 -11.35 12.19
C CYS A 429 -26.15 -11.66 13.29
N LYS A 430 -25.39 -12.75 13.12
CA LYS A 430 -24.32 -13.15 14.06
C LYS A 430 -23.17 -12.14 14.12
N CYS A 431 -22.82 -11.48 13.02
CA CYS A 431 -21.81 -10.42 13.04
C CYS A 431 -22.24 -9.27 13.95
N VAL A 432 -23.49 -8.81 13.84
CA VAL A 432 -24.06 -7.77 14.71
C VAL A 432 -24.09 -8.24 16.17
N GLU A 433 -24.56 -9.48 16.40
CA GLU A 433 -24.65 -10.08 17.74
C GLU A 433 -23.29 -10.23 18.43
N SER A 434 -22.25 -10.49 17.65
CA SER A 434 -20.93 -10.76 18.20
C SER A 434 -20.29 -9.50 18.80
N ILE A 435 -20.56 -8.31 18.27
CA ILE A 435 -19.90 -7.07 18.72
C ILE A 435 -20.45 -6.64 20.10
N ASP A 436 -19.54 -6.35 21.02
CA ASP A 436 -19.81 -6.10 22.43
C ASP A 436 -20.03 -4.62 22.79
N ASP A 437 -19.65 -3.68 21.92
CA ASP A 437 -19.81 -2.25 22.14
C ASP A 437 -20.71 -1.55 21.11
N GLN A 438 -21.57 -0.66 21.58
CA GLN A 438 -22.56 0.04 20.75
C GLN A 438 -21.94 0.90 19.65
N LYS A 439 -20.72 1.43 19.86
CA LYS A 439 -20.02 2.25 18.87
C LYS A 439 -19.61 1.40 17.66
N SER A 440 -18.94 0.28 17.89
CA SER A 440 -18.54 -0.64 16.82
C SER A 440 -19.77 -1.28 16.14
N GLN A 441 -20.86 -1.53 16.89
CA GLN A 441 -22.13 -1.95 16.29
C GLN A 441 -22.69 -0.89 15.34
N SER A 442 -22.68 0.38 15.75
CA SER A 442 -23.09 1.52 14.93
C SER A 442 -22.24 1.62 13.65
N GLU A 443 -20.92 1.49 13.76
CA GLU A 443 -19.99 1.50 12.62
C GLU A 443 -20.23 0.34 11.64
N LEU A 444 -20.50 -0.88 12.15
CA LEU A 444 -20.89 -2.03 11.34
C LEU A 444 -22.19 -1.74 10.58
N VAL A 445 -23.23 -1.29 11.28
CA VAL A 445 -24.55 -0.98 10.69
C VAL A 445 -24.41 0.07 9.60
N CYS A 446 -23.69 1.16 9.86
CA CYS A 446 -23.39 2.20 8.88
C CYS A 446 -22.68 1.62 7.64
N SER A 447 -21.70 0.75 7.85
CA SER A 447 -20.94 0.12 6.77
C SER A 447 -21.83 -0.78 5.90
N VAL A 448 -22.73 -1.56 6.51
CA VAL A 448 -23.67 -2.42 5.78
C VAL A 448 -24.72 -1.58 5.04
N LEU A 449 -25.22 -0.50 5.63
CA LEU A 449 -26.14 0.44 4.95
C LEU A 449 -25.47 1.08 3.73
N LYS A 450 -24.21 1.52 3.84
CA LYS A 450 -23.44 2.05 2.71
C LYS A 450 -23.30 1.02 1.58
N LEU A 451 -23.08 -0.25 1.92
CA LEU A 451 -23.06 -1.33 0.93
C LEU A 451 -24.43 -1.50 0.26
N LEU A 452 -25.52 -1.49 1.02
CA LEU A 452 -26.88 -1.63 0.46
C LEU A 452 -27.23 -0.48 -0.48
N VAL A 453 -26.74 0.73 -0.20
CA VAL A 453 -26.88 1.91 -1.07
C VAL A 453 -26.05 1.74 -2.34
N SER A 454 -24.77 1.36 -2.23
CA SER A 454 -23.87 1.22 -3.39
C SER A 454 -24.20 0.02 -4.29
N SER A 455 -24.95 -0.95 -3.77
CA SER A 455 -25.36 -2.16 -4.47
C SER A 455 -26.76 -2.07 -5.09
N GLU A 456 -27.24 -0.88 -5.44
CA GLU A 456 -28.59 -0.66 -6.00
C GLU A 456 -28.88 -1.59 -7.19
N ALA A 457 -27.94 -1.69 -8.13
CA ALA A 457 -28.04 -2.54 -9.32
C ALA A 457 -27.71 -4.04 -9.08
N SER A 458 -27.45 -4.44 -7.84
CA SER A 458 -27.17 -5.84 -7.51
C SER A 458 -28.44 -6.69 -7.44
N TYR A 459 -28.26 -8.01 -7.40
CA TYR A 459 -29.34 -8.98 -7.32
C TYR A 459 -30.23 -8.74 -6.09
N GLN A 460 -31.50 -8.34 -6.34
CA GLN A 460 -32.42 -7.86 -5.30
C GLN A 460 -32.65 -8.83 -4.14
N PRO A 461 -32.83 -10.16 -4.35
CA PRO A 461 -32.97 -11.10 -3.24
C PRO A 461 -31.78 -11.10 -2.29
N ALA A 462 -30.56 -10.91 -2.79
CA ALA A 462 -29.38 -10.82 -1.93
C ALA A 462 -29.46 -9.61 -1.00
N ARG A 463 -29.92 -8.46 -1.50
CA ARG A 463 -30.15 -7.24 -0.70
C ARG A 463 -31.21 -7.49 0.39
N VAL A 464 -32.28 -8.21 0.05
CA VAL A 464 -33.33 -8.58 1.02
C VAL A 464 -32.74 -9.41 2.16
N TYR A 465 -32.00 -10.48 1.87
CA TYR A 465 -31.42 -11.33 2.92
C TYR A 465 -30.40 -10.61 3.80
N VAL A 466 -29.57 -9.73 3.22
CA VAL A 466 -28.62 -8.91 3.98
C VAL A 466 -29.33 -7.89 4.87
N ALA A 467 -30.31 -7.15 4.33
CA ALA A 467 -31.11 -6.18 5.09
C ALA A 467 -31.91 -6.88 6.20
N TYR A 468 -32.46 -8.06 5.92
CA TYR A 468 -33.17 -8.88 6.90
C TYR A 468 -32.24 -9.39 8.00
N GLY A 469 -31.04 -9.86 7.66
CA GLY A 469 -30.04 -10.29 8.64
C GLY A 469 -29.60 -9.14 9.56
N LEU A 470 -29.40 -7.94 8.99
CA LEU A 470 -29.09 -6.73 9.76
C LEU A 470 -30.21 -6.38 10.74
N LEU A 471 -31.46 -6.34 10.25
CA LEU A 471 -32.63 -6.04 11.09
C LEU A 471 -32.80 -7.07 12.21
N ARG A 472 -32.65 -8.36 11.93
CA ARG A 472 -32.72 -9.42 12.96
C ARG A 472 -31.68 -9.26 14.05
N GLY A 473 -30.45 -8.88 13.68
CA GLY A 473 -29.38 -8.61 14.65
C GLY A 473 -29.73 -7.44 15.57
N LEU A 474 -30.24 -6.35 14.99
CA LEU A 474 -30.71 -5.18 15.74
C LEU A 474 -31.87 -5.52 16.68
N GLN A 475 -32.83 -6.32 16.22
CA GLN A 475 -34.00 -6.74 16.99
C GLN A 475 -33.63 -7.62 18.18
N LYS A 476 -32.80 -8.65 17.96
CA LYS A 476 -32.41 -9.59 19.02
C LYS A 476 -31.67 -8.92 20.18
N LEU A 477 -30.78 -7.99 19.88
CA LEU A 477 -30.04 -7.25 20.90
C LEU A 477 -30.77 -5.99 21.37
N ASN A 478 -31.94 -5.67 20.78
CA ASN A 478 -32.69 -4.44 20.99
C ASN A 478 -31.79 -3.18 20.92
N ILE A 479 -30.86 -3.16 19.96
CA ILE A 479 -29.87 -2.09 19.82
C ILE A 479 -30.52 -0.85 19.21
N ARG A 480 -30.16 0.32 19.74
CA ARG A 480 -30.53 1.63 19.18
C ARG A 480 -29.28 2.39 18.77
N CYS A 481 -28.74 2.10 17.59
CA CYS A 481 -27.43 2.60 17.16
C CYS A 481 -27.46 3.35 15.82
N ILE A 482 -28.64 3.53 15.22
CA ILE A 482 -28.76 4.31 13.98
C ILE A 482 -28.77 5.79 14.36
N THR A 483 -27.70 6.49 13.97
CA THR A 483 -27.47 7.91 14.26
C THR A 483 -27.99 8.80 13.13
N VAL A 484 -27.98 10.12 13.36
CA VAL A 484 -28.38 11.14 12.38
C VAL A 484 -27.63 10.97 11.04
N ASP A 485 -26.32 10.70 11.09
CA ASP A 485 -25.48 10.53 9.90
C ASP A 485 -25.90 9.33 9.01
N MET A 486 -26.63 8.37 9.57
CA MET A 486 -27.14 7.21 8.83
C MET A 486 -28.51 7.44 8.22
N LEU A 487 -29.21 8.51 8.60
CA LEU A 487 -30.53 8.83 8.07
C LEU A 487 -30.47 9.17 6.58
N ASP A 488 -29.40 9.80 6.12
CA ASP A 488 -29.17 10.08 4.69
C ASP A 488 -29.01 8.79 3.87
N LEU A 489 -28.41 7.76 4.47
CA LEU A 489 -28.30 6.43 3.84
C LEU A 489 -29.66 5.76 3.74
N LEU A 490 -30.47 5.82 4.81
CA LEU A 490 -31.84 5.28 4.80
C LEU A 490 -32.74 6.02 3.82
N TYR A 491 -32.63 7.34 3.75
CA TYR A 491 -33.33 8.15 2.76
C TYR A 491 -32.99 7.71 1.33
N SER A 492 -31.70 7.49 1.04
CA SER A 492 -31.26 6.97 -0.25
C SER A 492 -31.86 5.58 -0.53
N LEU A 493 -31.89 4.70 0.46
CA LEU A 493 -32.51 3.37 0.33
C LEU A 493 -34.03 3.42 0.11
N PHE A 494 -34.72 4.45 0.58
CA PHE A 494 -36.16 4.64 0.33
C PHE A 494 -36.45 5.06 -1.10
N GLN A 495 -35.52 5.79 -1.72
CA GLN A 495 -35.63 6.21 -3.12
C GLN A 495 -35.35 5.05 -4.09
N ASN A 496 -34.56 4.06 -3.67
CA ASN A 496 -34.19 2.94 -4.53
C ASN A 496 -35.43 2.09 -4.90
N HIS A 497 -35.64 1.91 -6.20
CA HIS A 497 -36.71 1.08 -6.74
C HIS A 497 -36.17 -0.28 -7.19
N ALA A 498 -36.82 -1.35 -6.73
CA ALA A 498 -36.63 -2.72 -7.20
C ALA A 498 -37.52 -2.99 -8.43
N GLU A 499 -37.05 -3.86 -9.31
CA GLU A 499 -37.73 -4.24 -10.56
C GLU A 499 -39.07 -4.95 -10.31
N SER A 500 -39.17 -5.72 -9.23
CA SER A 500 -40.40 -6.40 -8.84
C SER A 500 -41.09 -5.68 -7.68
N ALA A 501 -42.40 -5.53 -7.77
CA ALA A 501 -43.24 -4.97 -6.70
C ALA A 501 -43.10 -5.76 -5.38
N ILE A 502 -42.92 -7.09 -5.46
CA ILE A 502 -42.74 -7.97 -4.29
C ILE A 502 -41.43 -7.66 -3.58
N TRP A 503 -40.33 -7.54 -4.35
CA TRP A 503 -39.02 -7.19 -3.79
C TRP A 503 -38.99 -5.76 -3.27
N GLN A 504 -39.67 -4.82 -3.95
CA GLN A 504 -39.82 -3.45 -3.47
C GLN A 504 -40.55 -3.44 -2.12
N LYS A 505 -41.73 -4.07 -2.02
CA LYS A 505 -42.51 -4.11 -0.77
C LYS A 505 -41.68 -4.71 0.37
N MET A 506 -40.95 -5.80 0.12
CA MET A 506 -40.06 -6.40 1.13
C MET A 506 -38.93 -5.48 1.57
N LEU A 507 -38.13 -4.95 0.62
CA LEU A 507 -37.00 -4.08 0.94
C LEU A 507 -37.45 -2.84 1.72
N GLN A 508 -38.52 -2.20 1.26
CA GLN A 508 -39.02 -0.98 1.89
C GLN A 508 -39.67 -1.24 3.24
N THR A 509 -40.26 -2.41 3.46
CA THR A 509 -40.70 -2.85 4.79
C THR A 509 -39.51 -3.05 5.73
N LEU A 510 -38.44 -3.67 5.26
CA LEU A 510 -37.23 -3.89 6.07
C LEU A 510 -36.56 -2.56 6.43
N HIS A 511 -36.36 -1.66 5.47
CA HIS A 511 -35.77 -0.34 5.72
C HIS A 511 -36.65 0.51 6.64
N LEU A 512 -37.97 0.45 6.51
CA LEU A 512 -38.90 1.12 7.42
C LEU A 512 -38.73 0.59 8.85
N LYS A 513 -38.71 -0.73 9.04
CA LYS A 513 -38.52 -1.35 10.37
C LYS A 513 -37.17 -1.05 11.01
N MET A 514 -36.14 -0.73 10.22
CA MET A 514 -34.87 -0.26 10.79
C MET A 514 -35.02 1.05 11.56
N LEU A 515 -36.01 1.91 11.24
CA LEU A 515 -36.29 3.14 12.00
C LEU A 515 -36.74 2.90 13.45
N LEU A 516 -37.05 1.66 13.84
CA LEU A 516 -37.33 1.32 15.24
C LEU A 516 -36.05 1.28 16.09
N HIS A 517 -34.88 1.26 15.44
CA HIS A 517 -33.56 1.14 16.04
C HIS A 517 -32.75 2.46 16.01
N LEU A 518 -33.44 3.59 15.87
CA LEU A 518 -32.86 4.92 15.98
C LEU A 518 -32.33 5.19 17.40
N ASP A 519 -31.14 5.78 17.49
CA ASP A 519 -30.58 6.24 18.75
C ASP A 519 -31.38 7.45 19.27
N THR A 520 -32.15 7.22 20.32
CA THR A 520 -33.02 8.23 20.95
C THR A 520 -32.25 9.37 21.62
N LYS A 521 -30.92 9.24 21.80
CA LYS A 521 -30.10 10.34 22.30
C LYS A 521 -29.76 11.36 21.21
N SER A 522 -29.60 10.90 19.97
CA SER A 522 -29.22 11.74 18.84
C SER A 522 -30.40 12.17 17.98
N ILE A 523 -31.51 11.44 18.00
CA ILE A 523 -32.67 11.68 17.12
C ILE A 523 -33.91 12.03 17.95
N ASN A 524 -34.53 13.17 17.61
CA ASN A 524 -35.77 13.63 18.21
C ASN A 524 -37.00 13.19 17.38
N LEU A 525 -38.19 13.33 17.97
CA LEU A 525 -39.46 12.98 17.34
C LEU A 525 -39.72 13.72 16.01
N PRO A 526 -39.48 15.04 15.87
CA PRO A 526 -39.61 15.74 14.60
C PRO A 526 -38.77 15.12 13.45
N THR A 527 -37.53 14.74 13.74
CA THR A 527 -36.66 14.09 12.75
C THR A 527 -37.21 12.73 12.35
N LEU A 528 -37.71 11.93 13.31
CA LEU A 528 -38.37 10.66 13.00
C LEU A 528 -39.59 10.85 12.08
N LEU A 529 -40.47 11.81 12.40
CA LEU A 529 -41.66 12.08 11.58
C LEU A 529 -41.28 12.54 10.17
N THR A 530 -40.19 13.31 10.05
CA THR A 530 -39.68 13.76 8.74
C THR A 530 -39.18 12.60 7.88
N ILE A 531 -38.46 11.64 8.48
CA ILE A 531 -37.96 10.48 7.74
C ILE A 531 -39.07 9.48 7.39
N ILE A 532 -40.07 9.29 8.27
CA ILE A 532 -41.28 8.53 7.95
C ILE A 532 -42.05 9.21 6.82
N GLY A 533 -42.25 10.53 6.89
CA GLY A 533 -42.90 11.29 5.82
C GLY A 533 -42.17 11.18 4.49
N SER A 534 -40.83 11.13 4.53
CA SER A 534 -40.01 10.88 3.34
C SER A 534 -40.21 9.47 2.79
N HIS A 535 -40.24 8.44 3.65
CA HIS A 535 -40.56 7.06 3.23
C HIS A 535 -41.92 6.97 2.54
N ILE A 536 -42.97 7.54 3.16
CA ILE A 536 -44.34 7.57 2.62
C ILE A 536 -44.38 8.31 1.27
N LYS A 537 -43.64 9.42 1.14
CA LYS A 537 -43.56 10.19 -0.11
C LYS A 537 -43.02 9.35 -1.27
N PHE A 538 -42.02 8.49 -1.02
CA PHE A 538 -41.40 7.67 -2.07
C PHE A 538 -42.11 6.34 -2.32
N ASN A 539 -42.69 5.72 -1.28
CA ASN A 539 -43.16 4.34 -1.35
C ASN A 539 -44.67 4.17 -1.10
N GLY A 540 -45.39 5.26 -0.85
CA GLY A 540 -46.82 5.26 -0.56
C GLY A 540 -47.14 4.97 0.92
N PHE A 541 -48.38 5.24 1.31
CA PHE A 541 -48.85 5.10 2.69
C PHE A 541 -49.13 3.65 3.12
N GLU A 542 -49.38 2.74 2.17
CA GLU A 542 -49.76 1.34 2.44
C GLU A 542 -48.72 0.61 3.30
N ILE A 543 -47.44 0.68 2.92
CA ILE A 543 -46.35 0.00 3.64
C ILE A 543 -46.23 0.54 5.08
N TYR A 544 -46.41 1.85 5.27
CA TYR A 544 -46.40 2.42 6.61
C TYR A 544 -47.60 1.95 7.43
N SER A 545 -48.81 2.00 6.86
CA SER A 545 -50.04 1.59 7.54
C SER A 545 -50.00 0.14 8.02
N GLU A 546 -49.44 -0.77 7.22
CA GLU A 546 -49.24 -2.18 7.61
C GLU A 546 -48.24 -2.38 8.76
N ASN A 547 -47.43 -1.36 9.09
CA ASN A 547 -46.37 -1.43 10.09
C ASN A 547 -46.50 -0.36 11.19
N GLU A 548 -47.59 0.42 11.20
CA GLU A 548 -47.79 1.57 12.10
C GLU A 548 -47.74 1.17 13.57
N GLU A 549 -48.28 -0.02 13.90
CA GLU A 549 -48.32 -0.54 15.28
C GLU A 549 -46.95 -0.57 15.95
N PHE A 550 -45.88 -0.86 15.20
CA PHE A 550 -44.52 -0.94 15.74
C PHE A 550 -43.98 0.44 16.16
N PHE A 551 -44.50 1.52 15.57
CA PHE A 551 -44.08 2.89 15.88
C PHE A 551 -44.84 3.52 17.06
N LEU A 552 -46.02 2.99 17.41
CA LEU A 552 -46.79 3.42 18.58
C LEU A 552 -46.03 3.17 19.89
N ASP A 553 -45.30 2.06 19.98
CA ASP A 553 -44.48 1.74 21.14
C ASP A 553 -43.20 2.59 21.22
N TRP A 554 -42.64 2.99 20.07
CA TRP A 554 -41.51 3.94 20.05
C TRP A 554 -41.93 5.29 20.63
N GLN A 555 -43.11 5.79 20.25
CA GLN A 555 -43.69 7.03 20.80
C GLN A 555 -43.84 6.96 22.32
N ARG A 556 -44.33 5.83 22.88
CA ARG A 556 -44.44 5.64 24.34
C ARG A 556 -43.09 5.71 25.05
N ILE A 557 -42.04 5.14 24.48
CA ILE A 557 -40.69 5.12 25.08
C ILE A 557 -40.05 6.52 25.04
N THR A 558 -40.18 7.26 23.95
CA THR A 558 -39.74 8.67 23.90
C THR A 558 -40.58 9.58 24.81
N SER A 559 -41.88 9.30 24.97
CA SER A 559 -42.76 10.05 25.87
C SER A 559 -42.37 9.84 27.33
N GLN A 560 -42.00 8.62 27.74
CA GLN A 560 -41.50 8.33 29.10
C GLN A 560 -40.14 8.98 29.39
N MET A 561 -39.21 8.99 28.42
CA MET A 561 -37.93 9.69 28.57
C MET A 561 -38.11 11.21 28.62
N MET A 562 -38.98 11.77 27.77
CA MET A 562 -39.32 13.19 27.84
C MET A 562 -40.00 13.53 29.18
N TYR A 563 -40.93 12.72 29.68
CA TYR A 563 -41.57 12.91 31.01
C TYR A 563 -40.55 12.97 32.16
N SER A 564 -39.49 12.17 32.13
CA SER A 564 -38.43 12.21 33.16
C SER A 564 -37.58 13.49 33.11
N SER A 565 -37.37 14.06 31.93
CA SER A 565 -36.72 15.38 31.77
C SER A 565 -37.68 16.55 31.99
N PHE A 566 -38.98 16.37 31.70
CA PHE A 566 -40.04 17.38 31.80
C PHE A 566 -40.47 17.63 33.25
N ILE A 567 -40.48 16.60 34.12
CA ILE A 567 -40.88 16.76 35.54
C ILE A 567 -39.88 17.62 36.33
N ASN A 568 -38.62 17.75 35.87
CA ASN A 568 -37.63 18.63 36.51
C ASN A 568 -37.67 20.08 36.00
N GLN A 569 -38.42 20.37 34.91
CA GLN A 569 -38.50 21.70 34.33
C GLN A 569 -39.91 21.99 33.81
N MET A 570 -40.71 22.61 34.68
CA MET A 570 -41.79 23.57 34.38
C MET A 570 -43.27 23.17 34.53
N ARG A 571 -43.97 24.20 35.02
CA ARG A 571 -45.37 24.38 35.42
C ARG A 571 -46.39 24.29 34.25
N PRO A 572 -47.68 24.13 34.56
CA PRO A 572 -48.72 23.76 33.59
C PRO A 572 -49.23 24.97 32.82
N ALA A 573 -49.00 25.03 31.50
CA ALA A 573 -49.72 25.95 30.63
C ALA A 573 -49.93 25.49 29.18
N ASN A 574 -49.19 24.49 28.66
CA ASN A 574 -49.24 24.15 27.23
C ASN A 574 -49.74 22.72 26.96
N LEU A 575 -50.85 22.33 27.59
CA LEU A 575 -51.55 21.05 27.35
C LEU A 575 -52.60 21.12 26.22
N SER A 576 -52.81 22.27 25.59
CA SER A 576 -53.89 22.48 24.61
C SER A 576 -53.56 22.04 23.18
N PHE A 577 -52.29 21.88 22.81
CA PHE A 577 -51.90 21.52 21.44
C PHE A 577 -51.89 20.00 21.19
N LEU A 578 -51.73 19.18 22.24
CA LEU A 578 -51.67 17.72 22.12
C LEU A 578 -53.05 17.03 22.06
N ARG A 579 -54.15 17.78 22.23
CA ARG A 579 -55.52 17.23 22.14
C ARG A 579 -56.14 17.30 20.75
N SER A 580 -55.54 18.03 19.80
CA SER A 580 -56.10 18.19 18.45
C SER A 580 -55.51 17.23 17.41
N LEU A 581 -54.72 16.24 17.83
CA LEU A 581 -54.09 15.23 16.96
C LEU A 581 -54.44 13.78 17.37
N PHE A 582 -55.47 13.58 18.20
CA PHE A 582 -56.03 12.26 18.53
C PHE A 582 -57.53 12.22 18.28
#